data_AF-A0A640W4H4-F1
#
_entry.id   AF-A0A640W4H4-F1
#
_cell.length_a   1.000
_cell.length_b   1.000
_cell.length_c   1.000
_cell.angle_alpha   90.00
_cell.angle_beta   90.00
_cell.angle_gamma   90.00
#
_symmetry.space_group_name_H-M   'P 1'
#
loop_
_entity.id
_entity.type
_entity.pdbx_description
1 polymer ?
#
loop_
_entity_poly.entity_id
_entity_poly.type
_entity_poly.pdbx_seq_one_letter_code
_entity_poly.pdbx_strand_id
1 'polypeptide(L)' 'MVIDEKISTPKIGVISDSHDNMEAIKKAVEFFNENDVELVIHAGDIVSPFTADEFKKLNCDMLLIYGNNDGDKLYLKERF' A
#
# COMPACT_ATOMS: atom_id res chain seq x y z
N MET A 1 -1.74 33.09 -22.11
CA MET A 1 -1.47 31.67 -21.78
C MET A 1 -2.30 31.37 -20.55
N VAL A 2 -3.49 30.79 -20.73
CA VAL A 2 -4.30 30.33 -19.60
C VAL A 2 -3.78 28.94 -19.29
N ILE A 3 -3.00 28.81 -18.22
CA ILE A 3 -2.70 27.51 -17.63
C ILE A 3 -4.00 27.07 -16.98
N ASP A 4 -4.69 26.14 -17.65
CA ASP A 4 -5.86 25.46 -17.10
C ASP A 4 -5.32 24.47 -16.06
N GLU A 5 -5.00 24.97 -14.86
CA GLU A 5 -4.63 24.12 -13.71
C GLU A 5 -5.87 23.33 -13.32
N LYS A 6 -6.08 22.19 -13.97
CA LYS A 6 -6.99 21.17 -13.45
C LYS A 6 -6.52 20.83 -12.05
N ILE A 7 -7.31 21.20 -11.05
CA ILE A 7 -7.15 20.74 -9.67
C ILE A 7 -7.31 19.22 -9.71
N SER A 8 -6.18 18.50 -9.68
CA SER A 8 -6.19 17.05 -9.50
C SER A 8 -6.74 16.77 -8.11
N THR A 9 -7.81 15.99 -8.02
CA THR A 9 -8.36 15.61 -6.72
C THR A 9 -7.48 14.50 -6.14
N PRO A 10 -6.96 14.67 -4.91
CA PRO A 10 -6.07 13.67 -4.33
C PRO A 10 -6.77 12.33 -4.15
N LYS A 11 -6.06 11.24 -4.47
CA LYS A 11 -6.57 9.87 -4.39
C LYS A 11 -5.88 9.11 -3.26
N ILE A 12 -6.69 8.39 -2.47
CA ILE A 12 -6.22 7.49 -1.42
C ILE A 12 -6.59 6.06 -1.83
N GLY A 13 -5.59 5.17 -1.85
CA GLY A 13 -5.77 3.74 -2.04
C GLY A 13 -6.08 3.07 -0.70
N VAL A 14 -7.01 2.12 -0.69
CA VAL A 14 -7.34 1.32 0.50
C VAL A 14 -7.33 -0.14 0.13
N ILE A 15 -6.64 -0.94 0.93
CA ILE A 15 -6.53 -2.41 0.81
C ILE A 15 -6.52 -3.04 2.21
N SER A 16 -6.79 -4.33 2.30
CA SER A 16 -6.76 -5.12 3.54
C SER A 16 -6.54 -6.58 3.19
N ASP A 17 -6.21 -7.41 4.19
CA ASP A 17 -6.30 -8.86 4.11
C ASP A 17 -5.49 -9.43 2.94
N SER A 18 -4.27 -8.93 2.74
CA SER A 18 -3.42 -9.43 1.66
C SER A 18 -2.98 -10.87 1.91
N HIS A 19 -2.88 -11.32 3.17
CA HIS A 19 -2.60 -12.72 3.56
C HIS A 19 -1.49 -13.37 2.73
N ASP A 20 -0.32 -12.72 2.65
CA ASP A 20 0.84 -13.18 1.87
C ASP A 20 0.59 -13.46 0.37
N ASN A 21 -0.54 -13.02 -0.18
CA ASN A 21 -0.89 -13.22 -1.57
C ASN A 21 -0.09 -12.27 -2.49
N MET A 22 1.13 -12.69 -2.80
CA MET A 22 2.08 -11.90 -3.58
C MET A 22 1.58 -11.53 -4.97
N GLU A 23 0.73 -12.34 -5.60
CA GLU A 23 0.15 -12.00 -6.90
C GLU A 23 -0.86 -10.86 -6.78
N ALA A 24 -1.71 -10.89 -5.75
CA ALA A 24 -2.66 -9.81 -5.47
C ALA A 24 -1.94 -8.53 -5.05
N ILE A 25 -0.90 -8.63 -4.20
CA ILE A 25 -0.10 -7.49 -3.77
C ILE A 25 0.56 -6.81 -4.97
N LYS A 26 1.18 -7.57 -5.88
CA LYS A 26 1.76 -7.04 -7.14
C LYS A 26 0.74 -6.23 -7.94
N LYS A 27 -0.42 -6.83 -8.21
CA LYS A 27 -1.51 -6.18 -8.95
C LYS A 27 -2.01 -4.92 -8.24
N ALA A 28 -2.10 -4.94 -6.91
CA ALA A 28 -2.53 -3.78 -6.13
C ALA A 28 -1.51 -2.63 -6.22
N VAL A 29 -0.22 -2.94 -6.08
CA VAL A 29 0.86 -1.94 -6.21
C VAL A 29 0.88 -1.33 -7.61
N GLU A 30 0.80 -2.15 -8.67
CA GLU A 30 0.69 -1.69 -10.06
C GLU A 30 -0.55 -0.80 -10.23
N PHE A 31 -1.71 -1.24 -9.75
CA PHE A 31 -2.95 -0.48 -9.84
C PHE A 31 -2.86 0.88 -9.15
N PHE A 32 -2.30 0.95 -7.93
CA PHE A 32 -2.17 2.22 -7.21
C PHE A 32 -1.19 3.18 -7.90
N ASN A 33 -0.07 2.65 -8.42
CA ASN A 33 0.90 3.43 -9.18
C ASN A 33 0.33 3.98 -10.49
N GLU A 34 -0.42 3.18 -11.25
CA GLU A 34 -1.06 3.59 -12.51
C GLU A 34 -2.17 4.62 -12.31
N ASN A 35 -2.72 4.71 -11.10
CA ASN A 35 -3.82 5.62 -10.77
C ASN A 35 -3.37 6.90 -10.07
N ASP A 36 -2.06 7.16 -9.94
CA ASP A 36 -1.52 8.34 -9.23
C ASP A 36 -2.10 8.48 -7.82
N VAL A 37 -2.15 7.38 -7.07
CA VAL A 37 -2.53 7.40 -5.66
C VAL A 37 -1.44 8.09 -4.85
N GLU A 38 -1.84 9.00 -3.96
CA GLU A 38 -0.91 9.80 -3.14
C GLU A 38 -0.64 9.18 -1.77
N LEU A 39 -1.49 8.23 -1.33
CA LEU A 39 -1.35 7.50 -0.08
C LEU A 39 -2.09 6.17 -0.16
N VAL A 40 -1.46 5.08 0.27
CA VAL A 40 -2.12 3.78 0.44
C VAL A 40 -2.33 3.48 1.93
N ILE A 41 -3.51 2.95 2.28
CA ILE A 41 -3.82 2.46 3.63
C ILE A 41 -4.07 0.95 3.54
N HIS A 42 -3.26 0.17 4.26
CA HIS A 42 -3.46 -1.26 4.46
C HIS A 42 -4.10 -1.51 5.82
N ALA A 43 -5.37 -1.96 5.84
CA ALA A 43 -6.18 -2.03 7.06
C ALA A 43 -5.86 -3.23 7.99
N GLY A 44 -4.94 -4.09 7.58
CA GLY A 44 -4.37 -5.15 8.41
C GLY A 44 -4.34 -6.50 7.73
N ASP A 45 -3.86 -7.51 8.46
CA ASP A 45 -3.70 -8.87 7.98
C ASP A 45 -2.79 -8.94 6.74
N ILE A 46 -1.64 -8.27 6.86
CA ILE A 46 -0.54 -8.39 5.90
C ILE A 46 0.21 -9.71 6.09
N VAL A 47 0.17 -10.24 7.32
CA VAL A 47 0.69 -11.52 7.82
C VAL A 47 2.21 -11.53 7.93
N SER A 48 2.95 -11.61 6.82
CA SER A 48 4.39 -11.84 6.85
C SER A 48 5.22 -10.64 6.39
N PRO A 49 6.37 -10.32 7.04
CA PRO A 49 7.21 -9.17 6.70
C PRO A 49 7.89 -9.19 5.32
N PHE A 50 7.94 -10.34 4.63
CA PHE A 50 8.55 -10.42 3.30
C PHE A 50 7.72 -9.69 2.23
N THR A 51 6.43 -9.49 2.48
CA THR A 51 5.52 -8.73 1.59
C THR A 51 5.96 -7.27 1.43
N ALA A 52 6.72 -6.72 2.39
CA ALA A 52 7.25 -5.36 2.35
C ALA A 52 8.08 -5.07 1.10
N ASP A 53 8.77 -6.07 0.55
CA ASP A 53 9.62 -5.89 -0.63
C ASP A 53 8.81 -5.56 -1.89
N GLU A 54 7.54 -5.98 -1.93
CA GLU A 54 6.62 -5.63 -3.00
C GLU A 54 5.95 -4.28 -2.75
N PHE A 55 5.47 -4.04 -1.52
CA PHE A 55 4.85 -2.75 -1.15
C PHE A 55 5.81 -1.56 -1.25
N LYS A 56 7.14 -1.77 -1.09
CA LYS A 56 8.19 -0.75 -1.32
C LYS A 56 8.27 -0.24 -2.77
N LYS A 57 7.58 -0.88 -3.71
CA LYS A 57 7.48 -0.42 -5.10
C LYS A 57 6.33 0.55 -5.33
N LEU A 58 5.55 0.89 -4.31
CA LEU A 58 4.59 1.99 -4.37
C LEU A 58 5.34 3.30 -4.65
N ASN A 59 4.80 4.13 -5.55
CA ASN A 59 5.30 5.47 -5.84
C ASN A 59 4.85 6.51 -4.80
N CYS A 60 4.14 6.07 -3.76
CA CYS A 60 3.61 6.87 -2.68
C CYS A 60 3.84 6.19 -1.32
N ASP A 61 3.60 6.94 -0.25
CA ASP A 61 3.69 6.40 1.10
C ASP A 61 2.55 5.41 1.38
N MET A 62 2.81 4.48 2.31
CA MET A 62 1.82 3.54 2.80
C MET A 62 1.69 3.62 4.33
N LEU A 63 0.46 3.60 4.83
CA LEU A 63 0.13 3.36 6.24
C LEU A 63 -0.36 1.94 6.43
N LEU A 64 0.25 1.22 7.37
CA LEU A 64 -0.15 -0.15 7.73
C LEU A 64 -0.73 -0.16 9.15
N ILE A 65 -1.92 -0.73 9.28
CA ILE A 65 -2.55 -1.05 10.57
C ILE A 65 -2.32 -2.54 10.86
N TYR A 66 -2.07 -2.90 12.13
CA TYR A 66 -1.99 -4.31 12.51
C TYR A 66 -3.37 -4.96 12.53
N GLY A 67 -3.50 -6.06 11.80
CA GLY A 67 -4.60 -7.01 11.92
C GLY A 67 -4.36 -8.05 13.02
N ASN A 68 -5.36 -8.92 13.23
CA ASN A 68 -5.26 -9.97 14.24
C ASN A 68 -4.37 -11.15 13.81
N ASN A 69 -4.09 -11.30 12.51
CA ASN A 69 -3.21 -12.34 11.98
C ASN A 69 -1.73 -11.89 11.85
N ASP A 70 -1.44 -10.62 12.13
CA ASP A 70 -0.07 -10.07 12.10
C ASP A 70 0.71 -10.48 13.35
N GLY A 71 1.34 -11.66 13.29
CA GLY A 71 2.05 -12.27 14.41
C GLY A 71 3.41 -11.64 14.71
N ASP A 72 4.24 -11.42 13.67
CA ASP A 72 5.61 -10.91 13.83
C ASP A 72 5.66 -9.38 13.83
N LYS A 73 4.98 -8.77 14.82
CA LYS A 73 4.81 -7.31 14.89
C LYS A 73 6.13 -6.54 14.94
N LEU A 74 7.15 -7.10 15.61
CA LEU A 74 8.47 -6.47 15.70
C LEU A 74 9.14 -6.44 14.34
N TYR A 75 9.17 -7.56 13.63
CA TYR A 75 9.81 -7.58 12.33
C TYR A 75 8.99 -6.85 11.25
N LEU A 76 7.66 -6.87 11.34
CA LEU A 76 6.78 -6.00 10.52
C LEU A 76 7.15 -4.53 10.71
N LYS A 77 7.37 -4.07 11.95
CA LYS A 77 7.77 -2.68 12.24
C LYS A 77 9.16 -2.31 11.70
N GLU A 78 10.06 -3.27 11.56
CA GLU A 78 11.39 -3.02 10.99
C GLU A 78 11.36 -2.95 9.45
N ARG A 79 10.36 -3.57 8.82
CA ARG A 79 10.30 -3.76 7.37
C ARG A 79 9.43 -2.73 6.63
N PHE A 80 8.39 -2.22 7.29
CA PHE A 80 7.44 -1.20 6.83
C PHE A 80 7.70 0.14 7.53
#